data_AF-X1V160-F1
#
_entry.id   AF-X1V160-F1
#
_cell.length_a   1.000
_cell.length_b   1.000
_cell.length_c   1.000
_cell.angle_alpha   90.00
_cell.angle_beta   90.00
_cell.angle_gamma   90.00
#
_symmetry.space_group_name_H-M   'P 1'
#
loop_
_entity.id
_entity.type
_entity.pdbx_description
1 polymer ?
#
loop_
_entity_poly.entity_id
_entity_poly.type
_entity_poly.pdbx_seq_one_letter_code
_entity_poly.pdbx_strand_id
1 'polypeptide(L)'
;MKHKDLIEEYFMPGDWLEIANKILKDRGAVLVLGATDTGKSICTLLFANFWAKHGRKVGIIDVDMGQSDLGPPTTMGMVLINKPTKSLKEFSTDNLYFVGSTSPLNYFLPTICGTKKLIDEGKKKGAEIIIVDTTGLIKGNPGRTLKENMIDIISPSHIIALQRRDELEHILKNINLTDRIVI
;
A
#
# COMPACT_ATOMS: atom_id res chain seq x y z
N MET A 1 -42.17 6.35 -3.52
CA MET A 1 -41.11 7.03 -4.29
C MET A 1 -40.44 8.03 -3.35
N LYS A 2 -39.17 7.95 -2.95
CA LYS A 2 -38.01 7.23 -3.50
C LYS A 2 -37.07 6.87 -2.33
N HIS A 3 -36.81 5.57 -2.15
CA HIS A 3 -35.56 5.08 -1.56
C HIS A 3 -34.43 5.29 -2.57
N LYS A 4 -34.00 6.54 -2.74
CA LYS A 4 -32.81 6.89 -3.53
C LYS A 4 -32.10 7.99 -2.77
N ASP A 5 -31.26 7.58 -1.82
CA ASP A 5 -30.04 8.29 -1.40
C ASP A 5 -29.11 7.33 -0.61
N LEU A 6 -29.12 6.03 -0.96
CA LEU A 6 -28.00 5.15 -0.66
C LEU A 6 -26.95 5.38 -1.73
N ILE A 7 -26.27 6.52 -1.65
CA ILE A 7 -24.97 6.67 -2.27
C ILE A 7 -24.10 5.65 -1.55
N GLU A 8 -23.74 4.56 -2.24
CA GLU A 8 -22.90 3.47 -1.76
C GLU A 8 -21.75 4.02 -0.91
N GLU A 9 -21.96 4.01 0.40
CA GLU A 9 -20.98 4.34 1.40
C GLU A 9 -19.96 3.20 1.34
N TYR A 10 -18.70 3.49 1.02
CA TYR A 10 -17.64 2.49 1.09
C TYR A 10 -17.66 1.89 2.49
N PHE A 11 -18.05 0.63 2.62
CA PHE A 11 -17.98 -0.09 3.88
C PHE A 11 -16.50 -0.23 4.27
N MET A 12 -16.04 0.60 5.20
CA MET A 12 -14.82 0.32 5.94
C MET A 12 -15.20 -0.53 7.16
N PRO A 13 -14.51 -1.67 7.39
CA PRO A 13 -14.62 -2.37 8.66
C PRO A 13 -14.42 -1.41 9.84
N GLY A 14 -15.15 -1.60 10.94
CA GLY A 14 -15.29 -0.59 12.01
C GLY A 14 -13.97 0.04 12.45
N ASP A 15 -13.00 -0.79 12.84
CA ASP A 15 -11.70 -0.33 13.33
C ASP A 15 -10.89 0.41 12.25
N TRP A 16 -11.10 0.09 10.97
CA TRP A 16 -10.38 0.73 9.86
C TRP A 16 -10.76 2.20 9.68
N LEU A 17 -11.97 2.60 10.06
CA LEU A 17 -12.39 4.00 9.96
C LEU A 17 -11.58 4.89 10.92
N GLU A 18 -11.36 4.43 12.16
CA GLU A 18 -10.54 5.16 13.13
C GLU A 18 -9.09 5.28 12.64
N ILE A 19 -8.55 4.18 12.12
CA ILE A 19 -7.20 4.14 11.55
C ILE A 19 -7.08 5.10 10.37
N ALA A 20 -8.04 5.10 9.45
CA ALA A 20 -8.03 5.96 8.28
C ALA A 20 -8.06 7.43 8.69
N ASN A 21 -8.85 7.79 9.71
CA ASN A 21 -8.89 9.14 10.28
C ASN A 21 -7.59 9.54 10.99
N LYS A 22 -6.92 8.60 11.68
CA LYS A 22 -5.60 8.85 12.28
C LYS A 22 -4.58 9.20 11.20
N ILE A 23 -4.44 8.35 10.19
CA ILE A 23 -3.46 8.52 9.10
C ILE A 23 -3.79 9.75 8.23
N LEU A 24 -5.07 10.09 8.06
CA LEU A 24 -5.52 11.25 7.28
C LEU A 24 -4.88 12.57 7.73
N LYS A 25 -4.47 12.68 9.00
CA LYS A 25 -3.84 13.87 9.57
C LYS A 25 -2.37 14.01 9.18
N ASP A 26 -1.73 12.91 8.82
CA ASP A 26 -0.31 12.83 8.51
C ASP A 26 -0.05 12.85 6.99
N ARG A 27 1.24 12.92 6.65
CA ARG A 27 1.74 12.83 5.26
C ARG A 27 2.81 11.75 5.16
N GLY A 28 3.08 11.31 3.94
CA GLY A 28 4.16 10.37 3.64
C GLY A 28 3.68 8.98 3.23
N ALA A 29 4.59 8.02 3.30
CA ALA A 29 4.34 6.66 2.82
C ALA A 29 3.68 5.79 3.89
N VAL A 30 2.68 5.02 3.49
CA VAL A 30 1.97 4.02 4.30
C VAL A 30 2.23 2.66 3.67
N LEU A 31 2.89 1.75 4.40
CA LEU A 31 3.11 0.38 3.89
C LEU A 31 1.97 -0.53 4.33
N VAL A 32 1.41 -1.29 3.40
CA VAL A 32 0.46 -2.37 3.72
C VAL A 32 1.22 -3.69 3.71
N LEU A 33 1.34 -4.31 4.88
CA LEU A 33 2.00 -5.60 5.10
C LEU A 33 0.97 -6.70 5.37
N GLY A 34 1.32 -7.92 5.00
CA GLY A 34 0.47 -9.10 5.19
C GLY A 34 0.87 -10.24 4.26
N ALA A 35 0.41 -11.44 4.56
CA ALA A 35 0.62 -12.60 3.69
C ALA A 35 -0.12 -12.44 2.36
N THR A 36 0.11 -13.36 1.43
CA THR A 36 -0.75 -13.50 0.25
C THR A 36 -2.21 -13.75 0.69
N ASP A 37 -3.18 -13.19 -0.02
CA ASP A 37 -4.62 -13.36 0.23
C ASP A 37 -5.13 -12.93 1.62
N THR A 38 -4.49 -11.92 2.24
CA THR A 38 -4.98 -11.28 3.47
C THR A 38 -5.87 -10.05 3.24
N GLY A 39 -6.10 -9.66 1.98
CA GLY A 39 -6.92 -8.49 1.63
C GLY A 39 -6.17 -7.17 1.49
N LYS A 40 -4.83 -7.19 1.35
CA LYS A 40 -4.00 -5.98 1.18
C LYS A 40 -4.47 -5.06 0.07
N SER A 41 -4.75 -5.58 -1.12
CA SER A 41 -5.19 -4.75 -2.26
C SER A 41 -6.56 -4.10 -2.01
N ILE A 42 -7.48 -4.81 -1.34
CA ILE A 42 -8.78 -4.26 -0.90
C ILE A 42 -8.55 -3.15 0.14
N CYS A 43 -7.69 -3.40 1.13
CA CYS A 43 -7.31 -2.41 2.14
C CYS A 43 -6.73 -1.16 1.48
N THR A 44 -5.75 -1.31 0.59
CA THR A 44 -5.14 -0.24 -0.18
C THR A 44 -6.18 0.61 -0.89
N LEU A 45 -7.12 -0.02 -1.61
CA LEU A 45 -8.16 0.71 -2.34
C LEU A 45 -9.14 1.44 -1.41
N LEU A 46 -9.59 0.79 -0.32
CA LEU A 46 -10.53 1.39 0.63
C LEU A 46 -9.92 2.61 1.35
N PHE A 47 -8.69 2.50 1.84
CA PHE A 47 -7.99 3.60 2.49
C PHE A 47 -7.69 4.74 1.50
N ALA A 48 -7.22 4.41 0.28
CA ALA A 48 -6.97 5.43 -0.73
C ALA A 48 -8.24 6.19 -1.13
N ASN A 49 -9.36 5.48 -1.33
CA ASN A 49 -10.66 6.09 -1.60
C ASN A 49 -11.15 6.95 -0.45
N PHE A 50 -10.97 6.49 0.79
CA PHE A 50 -11.32 7.27 1.98
C PHE A 50 -10.55 8.59 2.01
N TRP A 51 -9.22 8.56 1.87
CA TRP A 51 -8.43 9.79 1.91
C TRP A 51 -8.70 10.71 0.72
N ALA A 52 -8.89 10.16 -0.49
CA ALA A 52 -9.26 10.94 -1.67
C ALA A 52 -10.63 11.61 -1.51
N LYS A 53 -11.62 10.92 -0.94
CA LYS A 53 -12.93 11.49 -0.59
C LYS A 53 -12.81 12.64 0.40
N HIS A 54 -11.83 12.58 1.30
CA HIS A 54 -11.54 13.62 2.30
C HIS A 54 -10.49 14.64 1.82
N GLY A 55 -10.34 14.82 0.51
CA GLY A 55 -9.60 15.92 -0.10
C GLY A 55 -8.09 15.73 -0.20
N ARG A 56 -7.56 14.54 0.11
CA ARG A 56 -6.14 14.24 -0.10
C ARG A 56 -5.86 13.86 -1.54
N LYS A 57 -4.69 14.26 -2.02
CA LYS A 57 -4.09 13.70 -3.22
C LYS A 57 -3.28 12.45 -2.85
N VAL A 58 -3.73 11.28 -3.29
CA VAL A 58 -3.23 9.97 -2.82
C VAL A 58 -2.47 9.26 -3.93
N GLY A 59 -1.22 8.89 -3.66
CA GLY A 59 -0.46 7.96 -4.50
C GLY A 59 -0.77 6.53 -4.08
N ILE A 60 -1.03 5.66 -5.05
CA ILE A 60 -1.20 4.22 -4.83
C ILE A 60 -0.07 3.52 -5.58
N ILE A 61 0.72 2.73 -4.88
CA ILE A 61 1.81 1.95 -5.44
C ILE A 61 1.50 0.47 -5.29
N ASP A 62 1.57 -0.24 -6.40
CA ASP A 62 1.46 -1.69 -6.45
C ASP A 62 2.84 -2.31 -6.69
N VAL A 63 3.33 -3.03 -5.69
CA VAL A 63 4.65 -3.69 -5.69
C VAL A 63 4.51 -5.17 -6.07
N ASP A 64 3.31 -5.72 -6.20
CA ASP A 64 3.11 -7.12 -6.56
C ASP A 64 3.30 -7.35 -8.06
N MET A 65 4.53 -7.68 -8.43
CA MET A 65 4.94 -7.92 -9.81
C MET A 65 4.30 -9.15 -10.47
N GLY A 66 3.62 -10.01 -9.70
CA GLY A 66 2.99 -11.24 -10.19
C GLY A 66 1.50 -11.11 -10.45
N GLN A 67 0.80 -10.26 -9.69
CA GLN A 67 -0.66 -10.05 -9.79
C GLN A 67 -1.00 -8.56 -9.86
N SER A 68 -0.17 -7.78 -10.56
CA SER A 68 -0.31 -6.33 -10.57
C SER A 68 -1.63 -5.87 -11.19
N ASP A 69 -2.26 -4.90 -10.53
CA ASP A 69 -3.40 -4.15 -11.08
C ASP A 69 -2.96 -2.90 -11.86
N LEU A 70 -1.69 -2.46 -11.71
CA LEU A 70 -1.13 -1.23 -12.25
C LEU A 70 0.05 -1.49 -13.21
N GLY A 71 -0.11 -2.38 -14.17
CA GLY A 71 0.88 -2.58 -15.23
C GLY A 71 0.94 -4.03 -15.74
N PRO A 72 1.80 -4.29 -16.73
CA PRO A 72 2.07 -5.66 -17.16
C PRO A 72 2.85 -6.43 -16.06
N PRO A 73 2.87 -7.77 -16.14
CA PRO A 73 3.71 -8.58 -15.26
C PRO A 73 5.16 -8.11 -15.23
N THR A 74 5.86 -8.36 -14.13
CA THR A 74 7.26 -7.96 -13.89
C THR A 74 7.53 -6.47 -13.69
N THR A 75 6.47 -5.66 -13.60
CA THR A 75 6.55 -4.24 -13.27
C THR A 75 5.91 -3.94 -11.91
N MET A 76 6.33 -2.83 -11.32
CA MET A 76 5.64 -2.18 -10.21
C MET A 76 5.03 -0.88 -10.73
N GLY A 77 3.83 -0.54 -10.29
CA GLY A 77 3.07 0.60 -10.81
C GLY A 77 2.77 1.64 -9.75
N MET A 78 2.60 2.89 -10.18
CA MET A 78 2.06 3.96 -9.35
C MET A 78 0.96 4.70 -10.10
N VAL A 79 -0.10 5.08 -9.40
CA VAL A 79 -1.15 5.98 -9.87
C VAL A 79 -1.47 7.03 -8.82
N LEU A 80 -1.85 8.21 -9.26
CA LEU A 80 -2.26 9.31 -8.43
C LEU A 80 -3.77 9.56 -8.54
N ILE A 81 -4.47 9.47 -7.41
CA ILE A 81 -5.91 9.72 -7.34
C ILE A 81 -6.21 10.93 -6.45
N ASN A 82 -7.27 11.65 -6.80
CA ASN A 82 -7.82 12.75 -5.99
C ASN A 82 -9.35 12.66 -5.86
N LYS A 83 -9.94 11.56 -6.35
CA LYS A 83 -11.35 11.18 -6.22
C LYS A 83 -11.42 9.66 -6.05
N PRO A 84 -12.45 9.13 -5.39
CA PRO A 84 -12.62 7.69 -5.25
C PRO A 84 -12.74 6.97 -6.59
N THR A 85 -12.26 5.73 -6.64
CA THR A 85 -12.31 4.83 -7.80
C THR A 85 -12.78 3.43 -7.42
N LYS A 86 -13.44 2.74 -8.35
CA LYS A 86 -13.87 1.34 -8.15
C LYS A 86 -12.77 0.34 -8.45
N SER A 87 -11.81 0.71 -9.30
CA SER A 87 -10.75 -0.18 -9.75
C SER A 87 -9.51 0.60 -10.19
N LEU A 88 -8.33 0.07 -9.88
CA LEU A 88 -7.06 0.61 -10.36
C LEU A 88 -6.85 0.34 -11.87
N LYS A 89 -7.51 -0.68 -12.42
CA LYS A 89 -7.43 -1.04 -13.85
C LYS A 89 -8.04 0.01 -14.78
N GLU A 90 -8.82 0.94 -14.24
CA GLU A 90 -9.43 2.02 -15.00
C GLU A 90 -8.44 3.15 -15.33
N PHE A 91 -7.28 3.17 -14.67
CA PHE A 91 -6.27 4.22 -14.87
C PHE A 91 -5.16 3.79 -15.82
N SER A 92 -4.72 4.73 -16.65
CA SER A 92 -3.38 4.65 -17.23
C SER A 92 -2.36 4.88 -16.12
N THR A 93 -1.48 3.91 -15.88
CA THR A 93 -0.46 4.00 -14.84
C THR A 93 0.42 5.24 -15.04
N ASP A 94 0.60 6.02 -13.96
CA ASP A 94 1.35 7.27 -13.97
C ASP A 94 2.86 7.03 -14.14
N ASN A 95 3.36 5.97 -13.52
CA ASN A 95 4.76 5.56 -13.55
C ASN A 95 4.86 4.04 -13.40
N LEU A 96 5.74 3.43 -14.19
CA LEU A 96 6.09 2.02 -14.07
C LEU A 96 7.58 1.89 -13.73
N TYR A 97 7.90 0.85 -12.95
CA TYR A 97 9.26 0.42 -12.68
C TYR A 97 9.42 -1.04 -13.09
N PHE A 98 10.28 -1.32 -14.06
CA PHE A 98 10.55 -2.68 -14.53
C PHE A 98 11.54 -3.38 -13.58
N VAL A 99 11.12 -4.51 -13.03
CA VAL A 99 11.97 -5.37 -12.18
C VAL A 99 12.48 -6.58 -12.97
N GLY A 100 11.69 -7.09 -13.93
CA GLY A 100 12.06 -8.24 -14.76
C GLY A 100 11.83 -9.61 -14.09
N SER A 101 11.08 -9.65 -12.99
CA SER A 101 10.68 -10.87 -12.29
C SER A 101 9.24 -10.73 -11.80
N THR A 102 8.49 -11.83 -11.67
CA THR A 102 7.16 -11.84 -11.02
C THR A 102 7.24 -12.12 -9.52
N SER A 103 8.45 -12.39 -9.00
CA SER A 103 8.69 -12.64 -7.59
C SER A 103 9.81 -11.72 -7.08
N PRO A 104 9.68 -11.17 -5.85
CA PRO A 104 10.76 -10.40 -5.26
C PRO A 104 11.95 -11.29 -4.87
N LEU A 105 11.81 -12.61 -4.80
CA LEU A 105 12.91 -13.51 -4.42
C LEU A 105 14.07 -13.38 -5.42
N ASN A 106 15.28 -13.11 -4.93
CA ASN A 106 16.50 -12.74 -5.69
C ASN A 106 16.47 -11.35 -6.36
N TYR A 107 15.40 -10.57 -6.18
CA TYR A 107 15.23 -9.23 -6.74
C TYR A 107 14.95 -8.16 -5.67
N PHE A 108 15.31 -8.40 -4.40
CA PHE A 108 15.02 -7.50 -3.28
C PHE A 108 15.53 -6.06 -3.50
N LEU A 109 16.76 -5.89 -3.98
CA LEU A 109 17.33 -4.57 -4.24
C LEU A 109 16.52 -3.81 -5.30
N PRO A 110 16.28 -4.34 -6.52
CA PRO A 110 15.37 -3.73 -7.49
C PRO A 110 13.98 -3.43 -6.95
N THR A 111 13.38 -4.34 -6.17
CA THR A 111 12.05 -4.16 -5.58
C THR A 111 12.06 -2.96 -4.62
N ILE A 112 12.96 -2.94 -3.62
CA ILE A 112 13.02 -1.87 -2.62
C ILE A 112 13.37 -0.52 -3.26
N CYS A 113 14.41 -0.48 -4.10
CA CYS A 113 14.83 0.73 -4.80
C CYS A 113 13.74 1.26 -5.74
N GLY A 114 13.05 0.37 -6.45
CA GLY A 114 11.95 0.75 -7.33
C GLY A 114 10.75 1.29 -6.56
N THR A 115 10.36 0.64 -5.44
CA THR A 115 9.33 1.19 -4.54
C THR A 115 9.70 2.59 -4.06
N LYS A 116 10.95 2.80 -3.60
CA LYS A 116 11.42 4.12 -3.15
C LYS A 116 11.37 5.17 -4.26
N LYS A 117 11.79 4.82 -5.48
CA LYS A 117 11.70 5.71 -6.66
C LYS A 117 10.25 6.07 -6.98
N LEU A 118 9.33 5.11 -6.98
CA LEU A 118 7.91 5.36 -7.22
C LEU A 118 7.29 6.27 -6.14
N ILE A 119 7.68 6.10 -4.87
CA ILE A 119 7.30 7.00 -3.78
C ILE A 119 7.79 8.42 -4.05
N ASP A 120 9.06 8.58 -4.44
CA ASP A 120 9.63 9.90 -4.70
C ASP A 120 8.97 10.58 -5.91
N GLU A 121 8.66 9.83 -6.96
CA GLU A 121 7.88 10.34 -8.11
C GLU A 121 6.45 10.75 -7.69
N GLY A 122 5.79 9.95 -6.84
CA GLY A 122 4.49 10.30 -6.28
C GLY A 122 4.54 11.62 -5.49
N LYS A 123 5.57 11.81 -4.66
CA LYS A 123 5.80 13.06 -3.91
C LYS A 123 6.03 14.24 -4.85
N LYS A 124 6.86 14.08 -5.90
CA LYS A 124 7.09 15.12 -6.92
C LYS A 124 5.79 15.51 -7.64
N LYS A 125 4.92 14.54 -7.92
CA LYS A 125 3.59 14.78 -8.50
C LYS A 125 2.58 15.37 -7.50
N GLY A 126 2.96 15.56 -6.24
CA GLY A 126 2.15 16.21 -5.21
C GLY A 126 1.25 15.27 -4.41
N ALA A 127 1.56 13.96 -4.36
CA ALA A 127 0.90 13.06 -3.42
C ALA A 127 1.20 13.48 -1.97
N GLU A 128 0.15 13.61 -1.16
CA GLU A 128 0.27 13.91 0.28
C GLU A 128 0.41 12.64 1.11
N ILE A 129 -0.34 11.60 0.72
CA ILE A 129 -0.29 10.25 1.30
C ILE A 129 0.01 9.27 0.17
N ILE A 130 0.94 8.34 0.38
CA ILE A 130 1.30 7.33 -0.61
C ILE A 130 1.14 5.96 0.03
N ILE A 131 0.13 5.20 -0.38
CA ILE A 131 -0.10 3.84 0.11
C ILE A 131 0.55 2.82 -0.81
N VAL A 132 1.27 1.88 -0.22
CA VAL A 132 2.05 0.87 -0.94
C VAL A 132 1.47 -0.50 -0.63
N ASP A 133 0.84 -1.12 -1.63
CA ASP A 133 0.48 -2.53 -1.59
C ASP A 133 1.75 -3.35 -1.82
N THR A 134 2.18 -4.08 -0.79
CA THR A 134 3.44 -4.83 -0.84
C THR A 134 3.21 -6.31 -1.16
N THR A 135 4.25 -6.99 -1.67
CA THR A 135 4.19 -8.44 -1.96
C THR A 135 3.82 -9.28 -0.72
N GLY A 136 3.17 -10.42 -0.90
CA GLY A 136 2.84 -11.36 0.19
C GLY A 136 4.01 -12.12 0.83
N LEU A 137 5.26 -11.91 0.38
CA LEU A 137 6.45 -12.57 0.93
C LEU A 137 6.77 -12.06 2.35
N ILE A 138 6.30 -12.80 3.36
CA ILE A 138 6.54 -12.50 4.78
C ILE A 138 7.24 -13.64 5.54
N LYS A 139 7.25 -14.86 5.00
CA LYS A 139 7.73 -16.06 5.70
C LYS A 139 9.25 -16.20 5.66
N GLY A 140 9.81 -16.70 6.77
CA GLY A 140 11.22 -17.05 6.91
C GLY A 140 12.17 -15.84 6.79
N ASN A 141 13.47 -16.14 6.71
CA ASN A 141 14.50 -15.12 6.50
C ASN A 141 14.26 -14.25 5.25
N PRO A 142 13.86 -14.80 4.09
CA PRO A 142 13.61 -13.97 2.90
C PRO A 142 12.53 -12.91 3.13
N GLY A 143 11.39 -13.27 3.74
CA GLY A 143 10.32 -12.33 4.03
C GLY A 143 10.73 -11.28 5.06
N ARG A 144 11.39 -11.72 6.15
CA ARG A 144 11.92 -10.80 7.15
C ARG A 144 12.89 -9.80 6.54
N THR A 145 13.93 -10.27 5.85
CA THR A 145 14.95 -9.43 5.22
C THR A 145 14.33 -8.44 4.24
N LEU A 146 13.42 -8.87 3.37
CA LEU A 146 12.77 -7.97 2.42
C LEU A 146 11.98 -6.87 3.14
N LYS A 147 11.14 -7.23 4.12
CA LYS A 147 10.27 -6.25 4.80
C LYS A 147 11.05 -5.31 5.70
N GLU A 148 11.99 -5.80 6.50
CA GLU A 148 12.82 -4.96 7.39
C GLU A 148 13.64 -3.93 6.56
N ASN A 149 14.30 -4.36 5.49
CA ASN A 149 15.06 -3.43 4.64
C ASN A 149 14.14 -2.47 3.86
N MET A 150 12.97 -2.93 3.44
CA MET A 150 11.97 -2.06 2.81
C MET A 150 11.49 -0.97 3.78
N ILE A 151 11.20 -1.32 5.03
CA ILE A 151 10.78 -0.38 6.08
C ILE A 151 11.88 0.62 6.38
N ASP A 152 13.14 0.17 6.52
CA ASP A 152 14.29 1.04 6.78
C ASP A 152 14.49 2.08 5.66
N ILE A 153 14.60 1.62 4.41
CA ILE A 153 14.85 2.48 3.24
C ILE A 153 13.67 3.40 2.93
N ILE A 154 12.42 2.93 3.08
CA ILE A 154 11.23 3.73 2.81
C ILE A 154 10.96 4.71 3.94
N SER A 155 11.29 4.35 5.18
CA SER A 155 10.98 5.11 6.40
C SER A 155 9.51 5.57 6.40
N PRO A 156 8.54 4.63 6.37
CA PRO A 156 7.13 4.98 6.24
C PRO A 156 6.62 5.75 7.46
N SER A 157 5.64 6.63 7.23
CA SER A 157 4.95 7.31 8.33
C SER A 157 4.06 6.34 9.10
N HIS A 158 3.49 5.35 8.43
CA HIS A 158 2.63 4.33 9.02
C HIS A 158 2.83 2.96 8.37
N ILE A 159 2.54 1.91 9.13
CA ILE A 159 2.44 0.55 8.63
C ILE A 159 1.04 0.03 8.97
N ILE A 160 0.31 -0.47 7.97
CA ILE A 160 -0.94 -1.22 8.15
C ILE A 160 -0.58 -2.70 8.05
N ALA A 161 -0.75 -3.46 9.13
CA ALA A 161 -0.33 -4.85 9.24
C ALA A 161 -1.53 -5.80 9.25
N LEU A 162 -1.89 -6.33 8.08
CA LEU A 162 -2.99 -7.29 7.95
C LEU A 162 -2.52 -8.72 8.24
N GLN A 163 -2.94 -9.25 9.40
CA GLN A 163 -2.67 -10.61 9.83
C GLN A 163 -3.89 -11.30 10.44
N ARG A 164 -3.95 -12.63 10.37
CA ARG A 164 -4.99 -13.46 11.00
C ARG A 164 -4.59 -13.93 12.39
N ARG A 165 -3.29 -14.13 12.60
CA ARG A 165 -2.71 -14.53 13.88
C ARG A 165 -1.49 -13.66 14.14
N ASP A 166 -0.31 -14.26 14.17
CA ASP A 166 0.97 -13.67 14.53
C ASP A 166 1.98 -13.73 13.37
N GLU A 167 1.51 -13.91 12.13
CA GLU A 167 2.39 -14.14 10.98
C GLU A 167 3.28 -12.94 10.62
N LEU A 168 3.01 -11.74 11.13
CA LEU A 168 3.87 -10.56 10.95
C LEU A 168 4.72 -10.25 12.19
N GLU A 169 4.50 -10.89 13.33
CA GLU A 169 5.16 -10.53 14.60
C GLU A 169 6.67 -10.68 14.54
N HIS A 170 7.17 -11.66 13.77
CA HIS A 170 8.61 -11.80 13.55
C HIS A 170 9.21 -10.66 12.71
N ILE A 171 8.41 -9.84 12.05
CA ILE A 171 8.88 -8.62 11.36
C ILE A 171 8.65 -7.41 12.27
N LEU A 172 7.44 -7.28 12.84
CA LEU A 172 7.02 -6.08 13.56
C LEU A 172 7.78 -5.85 14.87
N LYS A 173 8.14 -6.91 15.61
CA LYS A 173 8.83 -6.79 16.90
C LYS A 173 10.20 -6.10 16.84
N ASN A 174 10.80 -6.04 15.65
CA ASN A 174 12.10 -5.44 15.42
C ASN A 174 12.01 -3.97 14.96
N ILE A 175 10.80 -3.43 14.82
CA ILE A 175 10.56 -2.10 14.28
C ILE A 175 10.29 -1.13 15.43
N ASN A 176 11.10 -0.07 15.55
CA ASN A 176 10.87 1.04 16.47
C ASN A 176 9.79 2.01 15.94
N LEU A 177 8.53 1.56 15.83
CA LEU A 177 7.40 2.37 15.35
C LEU A 177 6.13 2.17 16.20
N THR A 178 6.26 2.10 17.53
CA THR A 178 5.17 1.71 18.44
C THR A 178 3.88 2.53 18.26
N ASP A 179 3.97 3.82 17.90
CA ASP A 179 2.80 4.70 17.71
C ASP A 179 2.28 4.76 16.26
N ARG A 180 3.01 4.17 15.31
CA ARG A 180 2.82 4.30 13.85
C ARG A 180 2.53 2.98 13.15
N ILE A 181 2.72 1.87 13.84
CA ILE A 181 2.21 0.57 13.43
C ILE A 181 0.74 0.51 13.80
N VAL A 182 -0.07 0.16 12.82
CA VAL A 182 -1.47 -0.10 12.99
C VAL A 182 -1.73 -1.54 12.55
N ILE A 183 -2.22 -2.35 13.46
CA ILE A 183 -2.55 -3.76 13.25
C ILE A 183 -4.05 -3.85 13.05
#